data_AF-A0A562LDP6-F1
#
_entry.id   AF-A0A562LDP6-F1
#
_cell.length_a   1.000
_cell.length_b   1.000
_cell.length_c   1.000
_cell.angle_alpha   90.00
_cell.angle_beta   90.00
_cell.angle_gamma   90.00
#
_symmetry.space_group_name_H-M   'P 1'
#
loop_
_entity.id
_entity.type
_entity.pdbx_description
1 polymer ?
#
loop_
_entity_poly.entity_id
_entity_poly.type
_entity_poly.pdbx_seq_one_letter_code
_entity_poly.pdbx_strand_id
1 'polypeptide(L)'
;MPGARHYFRYPLHDDDFHALRQQRRLLGYYAAKPLYGRLGRLDRRGRVDRSAGLNGEVIALFVPSPARSWSQARLVHARMPAAQTRREDGRRNWPAIRATAEAAIRRELCVAAPIRT
;
A
#
# COMPACT_ATOMS: atom_id res chain seq x y z
N MET A 1 11.21 -10.28 2.37
CA MET A 1 9.84 -10.79 2.63
C MET A 1 9.38 -11.67 1.47
N PRO A 2 9.31 -13.00 1.65
CA PRO A 2 8.46 -13.85 0.82
C PRO A 2 7.02 -13.28 0.88
N GLY A 3 6.32 -13.14 -0.25
CA GLY A 3 4.94 -12.61 -0.28
C GLY A 3 4.79 -11.18 -0.82
N ALA A 4 5.64 -10.22 -0.43
CA ALA A 4 5.50 -8.82 -0.90
C ALA A 4 5.73 -8.68 -2.41
N ARG A 5 6.66 -9.46 -2.99
CA ARG A 5 6.99 -9.41 -4.42
C ARG A 5 5.80 -9.69 -5.35
N HIS A 6 4.80 -10.46 -4.89
CA HIS A 6 3.61 -10.76 -5.70
C HIS A 6 2.71 -9.54 -5.90
N TYR A 7 2.75 -8.59 -4.97
CA TYR A 7 1.97 -7.36 -5.02
C TYR A 7 2.68 -6.23 -5.76
N PHE A 8 4.02 -6.23 -5.73
CA PHE A 8 4.85 -5.19 -6.33
C PHE A 8 5.57 -5.74 -7.57
N ARG A 9 5.02 -5.43 -8.76
CA ARG A 9 5.56 -5.81 -10.09
C ARG A 9 7.04 -5.44 -10.31
N TYR A 10 7.53 -4.42 -9.61
CA TYR A 10 8.91 -3.93 -9.67
C TYR A 10 9.48 -3.93 -8.24
N PRO A 11 10.82 -4.07 -8.08
CA PRO A 11 11.48 -3.73 -6.83
C PRO A 11 10.97 -2.37 -6.36
N LEU A 12 10.59 -2.29 -5.10
CA LEU A 12 10.34 -0.99 -4.48
C LEU A 12 11.68 -0.28 -4.39
N HIS A 13 11.74 0.95 -4.90
CA HIS A 13 12.89 1.82 -4.71
C HIS A 13 12.65 2.73 -3.51
N ASP A 14 13.72 3.33 -2.98
CA ASP A 14 13.64 4.22 -1.83
C ASP A 14 12.68 5.40 -2.08
N ASP A 15 12.62 5.89 -3.32
CA ASP A 15 11.70 6.96 -3.73
C ASP A 15 10.21 6.57 -3.74
N ASP A 16 9.89 5.27 -3.71
CA ASP A 16 8.51 4.80 -3.56
C ASP A 16 8.01 4.97 -2.11
N PHE A 17 8.91 5.23 -1.14
CA PHE A 17 8.57 5.33 0.27
C PHE A 17 8.19 6.76 0.67
N HIS A 18 7.09 6.85 1.41
CA HIS A 18 6.56 8.09 1.97
C HIS A 18 6.56 8.02 3.49
N ALA A 19 6.94 9.12 4.14
CA ALA A 19 6.91 9.20 5.60
C ALA A 19 5.46 9.28 6.11
N LEU A 20 5.07 8.33 6.97
CA LEU A 20 3.83 8.43 7.72
C LEU A 20 4.08 9.17 9.03
N ARG A 21 3.41 10.30 9.22
CA ARG A 21 3.53 11.12 10.43
C ARG A 21 2.20 11.28 11.15
N GLN A 22 2.24 11.36 12.48
CA GLN A 22 1.14 11.85 13.28
C GLN A 22 1.62 13.12 13.99
N GLN A 23 1.00 14.25 13.64
CA GLN A 23 1.53 15.58 13.97
C GLN A 23 2.99 15.67 13.50
N ARG A 24 3.96 15.78 14.42
CA ARG A 24 5.39 15.84 14.12
C ARG A 24 6.13 14.51 14.28
N ARG A 25 5.49 13.50 14.89
CA ARG A 25 6.11 12.20 15.18
C ARG A 25 6.12 11.32 13.92
N LEU A 26 7.30 10.79 13.57
CA LEU A 26 7.44 9.77 12.53
C LEU A 26 6.93 8.43 13.06
N LEU A 27 5.89 7.91 12.41
CA LEU A 27 5.35 6.57 12.70
C LEU A 27 6.06 5.49 11.88
N GLY A 28 6.58 5.83 10.71
CA GLY A 28 7.31 4.92 9.83
C GLY A 28 7.31 5.41 8.39
N TYR A 29 7.67 4.52 7.48
CA TYR A 29 7.67 4.76 6.04
C TYR A 29 6.77 3.76 5.36
N TYR A 30 6.12 4.15 4.27
CA TYR A 30 5.27 3.24 3.51
C TYR A 30 5.38 3.45 2.01
N ALA A 31 5.23 2.37 1.26
CA ALA A 31 5.00 2.41 -0.19
C ALA A 31 3.62 1.81 -0.48
N ALA A 32 2.83 2.43 -1.35
CA ALA A 32 1.47 1.99 -1.66
C ALA A 32 1.22 1.83 -3.16
N LYS A 33 0.44 0.82 -3.56
CA LYS A 33 0.03 0.61 -4.96
C LYS A 33 -1.43 0.16 -5.06
N PRO A 34 -2.20 0.69 -6.02
CA PRO A 34 -3.52 0.16 -6.33
C PRO A 34 -3.37 -1.19 -7.06
N LEU A 35 -4.30 -2.10 -6.81
CA LEU A 35 -4.28 -3.43 -7.38
C LEU A 35 -5.23 -3.55 -8.57
N TYR A 36 -4.92 -4.50 -9.43
CA TYR A 36 -5.77 -4.87 -10.57
C TYR A 36 -6.71 -6.00 -10.16
N GLY A 37 -7.91 -6.05 -10.73
CA GLY A 37 -8.97 -7.00 -10.37
C GLY A 37 -8.68 -8.49 -10.55
N ARG A 38 -7.50 -8.83 -11.08
CA ARG A 38 -7.03 -10.21 -11.21
C ARG A 38 -5.65 -10.37 -10.57
N LEU A 39 -5.54 -10.04 -9.29
CA LEU A 39 -4.39 -10.44 -8.48
C LEU A 39 -4.18 -11.95 -8.60
N GLY A 40 -2.94 -12.38 -8.87
CA GLY A 40 -2.58 -13.79 -9.04
C GLY A 40 -2.74 -14.34 -10.47
N ARG A 41 -3.38 -13.61 -11.40
CA ARG A 41 -3.27 -13.94 -12.84
C ARG A 41 -2.20 -13.07 -13.48
N LEU A 42 -1.22 -13.76 -14.03
CA LEU A 42 -0.23 -13.18 -14.90
C LEU A 42 -0.73 -13.27 -16.34
N ASP A 43 -0.44 -12.27 -17.15
CA ASP A 43 -0.53 -12.36 -18.60
C ASP A 43 0.37 -13.50 -19.11
N ARG A 44 0.27 -13.82 -20.40
CA ARG A 44 1.10 -14.86 -21.04
C ARG A 44 2.61 -14.61 -20.90
N ARG A 45 3.03 -13.44 -20.40
CA ARG A 45 4.43 -13.03 -20.18
C ARG A 45 4.80 -12.96 -18.70
N GLY A 46 3.98 -13.51 -17.80
CA GLY A 46 4.29 -13.52 -16.37
C GLY A 46 4.10 -12.16 -15.67
N ARG A 47 3.32 -11.24 -16.23
CA ARG A 47 3.10 -9.88 -15.67
C ARG A 47 1.67 -9.72 -15.19
N VAL A 48 1.42 -8.90 -14.17
CA VAL A 48 0.05 -8.59 -13.71
C VAL A 48 -0.88 -8.25 -14.89
N ASP A 49 -1.98 -8.99 -15.01
CA ASP A 49 -3.02 -8.76 -16.03
C ASP A 49 -3.73 -7.41 -15.76
N ARG A 50 -3.51 -6.45 -16.66
CA ARG A 50 -4.08 -5.10 -16.56
C ARG A 50 -5.44 -4.98 -17.23
N SER A 51 -5.89 -5.99 -17.98
CA SER A 51 -7.14 -5.91 -18.74
C SER A 51 -8.37 -5.85 -17.84
N ALA A 52 -8.24 -6.32 -16.59
CA ALA A 52 -9.29 -6.31 -15.59
C ALA A 52 -9.50 -4.92 -14.93
N GLY A 53 -8.68 -3.92 -15.25
CA GLY A 53 -8.75 -2.61 -14.60
C GLY A 53 -8.34 -2.64 -13.13
N LEU A 54 -8.32 -1.45 -12.49
CA LEU A 54 -8.06 -1.33 -11.05
C LEU A 54 -9.35 -1.69 -10.29
N ASN A 55 -9.26 -2.51 -9.25
CA ASN A 55 -10.43 -3.03 -8.53
C ASN A 55 -10.79 -2.27 -7.26
N GLY A 56 -10.07 -1.19 -6.96
CA GLY A 56 -10.26 -0.42 -5.72
C GLY A 56 -9.52 -0.99 -4.51
N GLU A 57 -8.76 -2.08 -4.66
CA GLU A 57 -7.86 -2.53 -3.61
C GLU A 57 -6.54 -1.77 -3.67
N VAL A 58 -5.96 -1.52 -2.51
CA VAL A 58 -4.65 -0.89 -2.32
C VAL A 58 -3.85 -1.75 -1.37
N ILE A 59 -2.64 -2.08 -1.77
CA ILE A 59 -1.65 -2.69 -0.87
C ILE A 59 -0.67 -1.62 -0.43
N ALA A 60 -0.31 -1.62 0.85
CA ALA A 60 0.76 -0.80 1.38
C ALA A 60 1.78 -1.68 2.10
N LEU A 61 3.06 -1.41 1.87
CA LEU A 61 4.16 -1.99 2.62
C LEU A 61 4.64 -0.93 3.60
N PHE A 62 4.42 -1.16 4.89
CA PHE A 62 4.72 -0.24 5.97
C PHE A 62 5.90 -0.74 6.81
N VAL A 63 6.90 0.11 7.00
CA VAL A 63 8.07 -0.13 7.85
C VAL A 63 7.97 0.82 9.06
N PRO A 64 7.66 0.30 10.27
CA PRO A 64 7.44 1.14 11.44
C PRO A 64 8.71 1.85 11.88
N SER A 65 8.59 3.03 12.50
CA SER A 65 9.68 3.69 13.22
C SER A 65 9.64 3.30 14.70
N PRO A 66 10.79 3.06 15.37
CA PRO A 66 12.17 3.17 14.87
C PRO A 66 12.67 1.93 14.10
N ALA A 67 11.81 0.93 13.92
CA ALA A 67 12.03 -0.34 13.25
C ALA A 67 12.36 -0.21 11.74
N ARG A 68 13.57 0.24 11.39
CA ARG A 68 14.04 0.40 9.99
C ARG A 68 14.44 -0.92 9.31
N SER A 69 13.81 -2.03 9.65
CA SER A 69 14.18 -3.35 9.13
C SER A 69 13.06 -3.99 8.33
N TRP A 70 13.43 -4.70 7.27
CA TRP A 70 12.50 -5.45 6.44
C TRP A 70 11.80 -6.58 7.18
N SER A 71 12.37 -7.11 8.26
CA SER A 71 11.74 -8.14 9.09
C SER A 71 10.54 -7.61 9.88
N GLN A 72 10.49 -6.31 10.12
CA GLN A 72 9.40 -5.63 10.83
C GLN A 72 8.38 -4.98 9.88
N ALA A 73 8.61 -5.10 8.57
CA ALA A 73 7.71 -4.58 7.56
C ALA A 73 6.37 -5.32 7.60
N ARG A 74 5.27 -4.58 7.43
CA ARG A 74 3.90 -5.08 7.44
C ARG A 74 3.24 -4.81 6.09
N LEU A 75 2.51 -5.79 5.57
CA LEU A 75 1.63 -5.59 4.43
C LEU A 75 0.24 -5.23 4.94
N VAL A 76 -0.22 -4.05 4.56
CA VAL A 76 -1.52 -3.51 4.92
C VAL A 76 -2.40 -3.50 3.68
N HIS A 77 -3.57 -4.11 3.77
CA HIS A 77 -4.54 -4.14 2.70
C HIS A 77 -5.66 -3.15 2.98
N ALA A 78 -6.02 -2.36 1.96
CA ALA A 78 -7.05 -1.34 2.06
C ALA A 78 -7.96 -1.38 0.83
N ARG A 79 -9.18 -0.88 1.00
CA ARG A 79 -10.16 -0.78 -0.08
C ARG A 79 -10.68 0.64 -0.19
N MET A 80 -10.83 1.09 -1.43
CA MET A 80 -11.44 2.34 -1.84
C MET A 80 -12.39 2.09 -3.02
N PRO A 81 -13.32 3.02 -3.32
CA PRO A 81 -14.11 2.92 -4.54
C PRO A 81 -13.21 2.85 -5.78
N ALA A 82 -13.47 1.89 -6.68
CA ALA A 82 -12.63 1.69 -7.87
C ALA A 82 -12.53 2.95 -8.73
N ALA A 83 -13.62 3.72 -8.82
CA ALA A 83 -13.66 5.02 -9.52
C ALA A 83 -12.64 6.02 -8.96
N GLN A 84 -12.35 5.99 -7.66
CA GLN A 84 -11.40 6.91 -7.03
C GLN A 84 -9.94 6.50 -7.27
N THR A 85 -9.66 5.33 -7.85
CA THR A 85 -8.28 4.92 -8.18
C THR A 85 -7.69 5.71 -9.35
N ARG A 86 -8.55 6.36 -10.14
CA ARG A 86 -8.18 7.22 -11.26
C ARG A 86 -8.75 8.63 -11.07
N ARG A 87 -8.07 9.61 -11.64
CA ARG A 87 -8.58 10.96 -11.83
C ARG A 87 -9.38 11.01 -13.14
N GLU A 88 -10.08 12.11 -13.35
CA GLU A 88 -10.81 12.39 -14.59
C GLU A 88 -9.89 12.37 -15.82
N ASP A 89 -8.62 12.76 -15.66
CA ASP A 89 -7.58 12.69 -16.70
C ASP A 89 -7.11 11.25 -17.04
N GLY A 90 -7.70 10.23 -16.42
CA GLY A 90 -7.39 8.82 -16.60
C GLY A 90 -6.10 8.34 -15.91
N ARG A 91 -5.32 9.24 -15.31
CA ARG A 91 -4.12 8.91 -14.51
C ARG A 91 -4.51 8.39 -13.13
N ARG A 92 -3.57 7.73 -12.46
CA ARG A 92 -3.78 7.26 -11.08
C ARG A 92 -4.00 8.43 -10.13
N ASN A 93 -5.01 8.31 -9.27
CA ASN A 93 -5.24 9.24 -8.19
C ASN A 93 -4.33 8.92 -7.00
N TRP A 94 -3.03 9.19 -7.16
CA TRP A 94 -2.04 8.93 -6.12
C TRP A 94 -2.36 9.59 -4.77
N PRO A 95 -2.89 10.82 -4.71
CA PRO A 95 -3.36 11.39 -3.44
C PRO A 95 -4.41 10.51 -2.73
N ALA A 96 -5.46 10.06 -3.42
CA ALA A 96 -6.49 9.21 -2.82
C ALA A 96 -5.98 7.82 -2.43
N ILE A 97 -5.13 7.22 -3.27
CA ILE A 97 -4.49 5.92 -2.98
C ILE A 97 -3.63 6.01 -1.71
N ARG A 98 -2.81 7.07 -1.60
CA ARG A 98 -1.97 7.29 -0.42
C ARG A 98 -2.80 7.56 0.82
N ALA A 99 -3.81 8.43 0.75
CA ALA A 99 -4.71 8.69 1.86
C ALA A 99 -5.40 7.41 2.36
N THR A 100 -5.84 6.55 1.44
CA THR A 100 -6.45 5.25 1.76
C THR A 100 -5.46 4.33 2.49
N ALA A 101 -4.23 4.24 1.98
CA ALA A 101 -3.16 3.46 2.62
C ALA A 101 -2.83 3.99 4.02
N GLU A 102 -2.67 5.31 4.19
CA GLU A 102 -2.37 5.91 5.49
C GLU A 102 -3.47 5.65 6.52
N ALA A 103 -4.74 5.79 6.12
CA ALA A 103 -5.87 5.51 7.00
C ALA A 103 -5.86 4.06 7.48
N ALA A 104 -5.59 3.11 6.58
CA ALA A 104 -5.51 1.70 6.92
C ALA A 104 -4.32 1.40 7.87
N ILE A 105 -3.13 1.94 7.58
CA ILE A 105 -1.95 1.78 8.45
C ILE A 105 -2.24 2.35 9.85
N ARG A 106 -2.84 3.55 9.94
CA ARG A 106 -3.21 4.16 11.23
C ARG A 106 -4.21 3.31 12.01
N ARG A 107 -5.19 2.71 11.33
CA ARG A 107 -6.16 1.81 11.96
C ARG A 107 -5.47 0.58 12.55
N GLU A 108 -4.56 -0.05 11.82
CA GLU A 108 -3.79 -1.19 12.35
C GLU A 108 -2.91 -0.80 13.53
N LEU A 109 -2.26 0.37 13.48
CA LEU A 109 -1.45 0.87 14.59
C LEU A 109 -2.29 1.17 15.85
N CYS A 110 -3.53 1.63 15.67
CA CYS A 110 -4.47 1.83 16.77
C CYS A 110 -4.87 0.50 17.43
N VAL A 111 -5.19 -0.52 16.62
CA VAL A 111 -5.55 -1.86 17.12
C VAL A 111 -4.35 -2.56 17.78
N ALA A 112 -3.13 -2.28 17.33
CA ALA A 112 -1.91 -2.88 17.90
C ALA A 112 -1.41 -2.19 19.18
N ALA A 113 -1.99 -1.06 19.60
CA ALA A 113 -1.65 -0.42 20.87
C ALA A 113 -2.40 -1.12 22.01
N PRO A 114 -1.72 -1.67 23.03
CA PRO A 114 -2.41 -2.30 24.14
C PRO A 114 -3.29 -1.28 24.87
N ILE A 115 -4.50 -1.69 25.23
CA ILE A 115 -5.33 -0.99 26.21
C ILE A 115 -4.51 -0.98 27.50
N ARG A 116 -3.98 0.19 27.87
CA ARG A 116 -3.40 0.38 29.19
C ARG A 116 -4.57 0.32 30.18
N THR A 117 -4.70 -0.82 30.85
CA THR A 117 -5.49 -0.99 32.07
C THR A 117 -4.55 -0.90 33.25
#